data_AF-A0A060CDF1-F1
#
_entry.id   AF-A0A060CDF1-F1
#
_cell.length_a   1.000
_cell.length_b   1.000
_cell.length_c   1.000
_cell.angle_alpha   90.00
_cell.angle_beta   90.00
_cell.angle_gamma   90.00
#
_symmetry.space_group_name_H-M   'P 1'
#
loop_
_entity.id
_entity.type
_entity.pdbx_description
1 polymer ?
#
loop_
_entity_poly.entity_id
_entity_poly.type
_entity_poly.pdbx_seq_one_letter_code
_entity_poly.pdbx_strand_id
1 'polypeptide(L)' 'DNSYRPKVSVLVTSKDEPASVVISCVESLSRLDYPNYEVIVINSNSTDVQNYAQIARYIQSLPLTLRLVAPS' A
#
# COMPACT_ATOMS: atom_id res chain seq x y z
N ASP A 1 24.84 -20.32 4.37
CA ASP A 1 24.30 -19.87 3.08
C ASP A 1 23.21 -18.83 3.37
N ASN A 2 23.36 -17.59 2.92
CA ASN A 2 22.50 -16.45 3.28
C ASN A 2 21.61 -16.02 2.08
N SER A 3 21.29 -16.97 1.21
CA SER A 3 20.54 -16.79 -0.03
C SER A 3 19.01 -16.85 0.14
N TYR A 4 18.53 -17.30 1.31
CA TYR A 4 17.11 -17.35 1.60
C TYR A 4 16.49 -15.94 1.67
N ARG A 5 15.38 -15.72 0.96
CA ARG A 5 14.64 -14.45 0.90
C ARG A 5 13.14 -14.73 1.12
N PRO A 6 12.65 -14.80 2.37
CA PRO A 6 11.25 -15.08 2.65
C PRO A 6 10.32 -14.03 2.04
N LYS A 7 9.08 -14.41 1.74
CA LYS A 7 8.07 -13.42 1.32
C LYS A 7 7.74 -12.52 2.51
N VAL A 8 7.77 -11.21 2.31
CA VAL A 8 7.40 -10.20 3.31
C VAL A 8 6.14 -9.48 2.88
N SER A 9 5.12 -9.46 3.74
CA SER A 9 3.90 -8.70 3.49
C SER A 9 3.89 -7.47 4.38
N VAL A 10 3.91 -6.28 3.77
CA VAL A 10 3.85 -4.99 4.49
C VAL A 10 2.42 -4.50 4.48
N LEU A 11 1.82 -4.38 5.67
CA LEU A 11 0.46 -3.84 5.81
C LEU A 11 0.54 -2.35 6.12
N VAL A 12 -0.08 -1.54 5.26
CA VAL A 12 -0.23 -0.10 5.46
C VAL A 12 -1.69 0.17 5.81
N THR A 13 -1.98 0.34 7.09
CA THR A 13 -3.32 0.67 7.56
C THR A 13 -3.49 2.18 7.56
N SER A 14 -4.52 2.66 6.87
CA SER A 14 -4.92 4.08 6.89
C SER A 14 -6.38 4.17 7.30
N LYS A 15 -6.73 5.25 8.02
CA LYS A 15 -8.11 5.57 8.40
C LYS A 15 -8.50 6.94 7.88
N ASP A 16 -7.89 8.00 8.39
CA ASP A 16 -8.26 9.39 8.07
C ASP A 16 -7.01 10.23 7.70
N GLU A 17 -5.88 9.59 7.42
CA GLU A 17 -4.69 10.29 6.96
C GLU A 17 -4.92 10.88 5.56
N PRO A 18 -4.35 12.07 5.27
CA PRO A 18 -4.40 12.62 3.92
C PRO A 18 -3.81 11.65 2.89
N ALA A 19 -4.43 11.58 1.72
CA ALA A 19 -4.00 10.71 0.62
C ALA A 19 -2.51 10.90 0.29
N SER A 20 -2.01 12.14 0.38
CA SER A 20 -0.60 12.46 0.14
C SER A 20 0.35 11.71 1.09
N VAL A 21 -0.04 11.49 2.34
CA VAL A 21 0.77 10.75 3.33
C VAL A 21 0.81 9.27 2.98
N VAL A 22 -0.36 8.69 2.66
CA VAL A 22 -0.47 7.27 2.27
C VAL A 22 0.29 7.01 0.97
N ILE A 23 0.14 7.89 -0.02
CA ILE A 23 0.84 7.81 -1.31
C ILE A 23 2.35 7.90 -1.10
N SER A 24 2.85 8.86 -0.32
CA SER A 24 4.28 9.00 -0.02
C SER A 24 4.86 7.76 0.70
N CYS A 25 4.07 7.13 1.57
CA CYS A 25 4.43 5.86 2.20
C CYS A 25 4.58 4.75 1.16
N VAL A 26 3.58 4.59 0.27
CA VAL A 26 3.61 3.58 -0.80
C VAL A 26 4.77 3.82 -1.78
N GLU A 27 5.03 5.07 -2.16
CA GLU A 27 6.20 5.45 -2.98
C GLU A 27 7.52 5.06 -2.33
N SER A 28 7.61 5.20 -1.02
CA SER A 28 8.82 4.83 -0.28
C SER A 28 9.00 3.33 -0.24
N LEU A 29 7.91 2.57 -0.08
CA LEU A 29 7.93 1.11 -0.13
C LEU A 29 8.23 0.58 -1.54
N SER A 30 7.77 1.25 -2.60
CA SER A 30 8.03 0.80 -3.99
C SER A 30 9.50 0.90 -4.40
N ARG A 31 10.33 1.61 -3.62
CA ARG A 31 11.78 1.75 -3.83
C ARG A 31 12.62 0.72 -3.09
N LEU A 32 12.01 -0.20 -2.35
CA LEU A 32 12.73 -1.28 -1.67
C LEU A 32 13.46 -2.17 -2.69
N ASP A 33 14.72 -2.48 -2.41
CA ASP A 33 15.56 -3.39 -3.18
C ASP A 33 15.36 -4.87 -2.79
N TYR A 34 14.49 -5.13 -1.81
CA TYR A 34 14.09 -6.48 -1.43
C TYR A 34 13.19 -7.10 -2.52
N PRO A 35 13.50 -8.29 -3.05
CA PRO A 35 12.83 -8.80 -4.24
C PRO A 35 11.49 -9.49 -3.97
N ASN A 36 11.20 -9.89 -2.72
CA ASN A 36 10.08 -10.78 -2.40
C ASN A 36 9.14 -10.14 -1.38
N TYR A 37 8.59 -8.97 -1.71
CA TYR A 37 7.59 -8.30 -0.86
C TYR A 37 6.31 -7.96 -1.61
N GLU A 38 5.25 -7.80 -0.84
CA GLU A 38 4.01 -7.18 -1.27
C GLU A 38 3.62 -6.08 -0.27
N VAL A 39 2.89 -5.09 -0.75
CA VAL A 39 2.28 -4.08 0.12
C VAL A 39 0.77 -4.18 0.01
N ILE A 40 0.12 -4.24 1.15
CA ILE A 40 -1.33 -4.32 1.27
C ILE A 40 -1.78 -3.06 2.01
N VAL A 41 -2.40 -2.15 1.28
CA VAL A 41 -3.00 -0.95 1.87
C VAL A 41 -4.41 -1.31 2.32
N ILE A 42 -4.72 -1.05 3.58
CA ILE A 42 -6.03 -1.33 4.19
C ILE A 42 -6.65 0.00 4.59
N ASN A 43 -7.77 0.36 3.94
CA ASN A 43 -8.56 1.51 4.39
C ASN A 43 -9.56 1.08 5.47
N SER A 44 -9.35 1.52 6.69
CA SER A 44 -10.10 1.10 7.88
C SER A 44 -11.33 2.00 8.11
N ASN A 45 -12.37 1.86 7.28
CA ASN A 45 -13.65 2.56 7.41
C ASN A 45 -13.53 4.10 7.39
N SER A 46 -12.69 4.68 6.51
CA SER A 46 -12.73 6.13 6.27
C SER A 46 -14.12 6.57 5.82
N THR A 47 -14.62 7.68 6.34
CA THR A 47 -15.84 8.34 5.84
C THR A 47 -15.55 9.27 4.66
N ASP A 48 -14.28 9.49 4.33
CA ASP A 48 -13.86 10.35 3.22
C ASP A 48 -13.66 9.55 1.92
N VAL A 49 -14.73 9.53 1.13
CA VAL A 49 -14.77 8.86 -0.18
C VAL A 49 -13.77 9.45 -1.17
N GLN A 50 -13.51 10.76 -1.13
CA GLN A 50 -12.59 11.41 -2.07
C GLN A 50 -11.15 11.05 -1.75
N ASN A 51 -10.78 11.08 -0.46
CA ASN A 51 -9.47 10.67 0.01
C ASN A 51 -9.18 9.21 -0.38
N TYR A 52 -10.16 8.32 -0.15
CA TYR A 52 -10.06 6.93 -0.58
C TYR A 52 -9.90 6.78 -2.11
N ALA A 53 -10.71 7.49 -2.90
CA ALA A 53 -10.64 7.40 -4.35
C ALA A 53 -9.29 7.88 -4.91
N GLN A 54 -8.65 8.86 -4.27
CA GLN A 54 -7.29 9.30 -4.63
C GLN A 54 -6.26 8.20 -4.36
N ILE A 55 -6.30 7.59 -3.17
CA ILE A 55 -5.41 6.48 -2.78
C ILE A 55 -5.62 5.29 -3.74
N ALA A 56 -6.88 4.94 -4.04
CA ALA A 56 -7.22 3.82 -4.91
C ALA A 56 -6.73 4.01 -6.34
N ARG A 57 -6.97 5.18 -6.94
CA ARG A 57 -6.46 5.50 -8.28
C ARG A 57 -4.94 5.40 -8.36
N TYR A 58 -4.26 5.89 -7.31
CA TYR A 58 -2.81 5.82 -7.25
C TYR A 58 -2.32 4.37 -7.21
N ILE A 59 -2.81 3.55 -6.27
CA ILE A 59 -2.39 2.14 -6.13
C ILE A 59 -2.72 1.32 -7.39
N GLN A 60 -3.89 1.54 -8.01
CA GLN A 60 -4.27 0.88 -9.26
C GLN A 60 -3.36 1.20 -10.45
N SER A 61 -2.61 2.31 -10.39
CA SER A 61 -1.63 2.68 -11.42
C SER A 61 -0.28 1.97 -11.25
N LEU A 62 -0.08 1.26 -10.13
CA LEU A 62 1.18 0.62 -9.77
C LEU A 62 1.20 -0.89 -10.09
N PRO A 63 2.38 -1.53 -10.05
CA PRO A 63 2.51 -2.98 -10.24
C PRO A 63 1.69 -3.80 -9.24
N LEU A 64 1.29 -5.02 -9.63
CA LEU A 64 0.41 -5.93 -8.87
C LEU A 64 0.96 -6.39 -7.49
N THR A 65 2.21 -6.05 -7.16
CA THR A 65 2.81 -6.24 -5.84
C THR A 65 2.25 -5.27 -4.79
N LEU A 66 1.60 -4.18 -5.24
CA LEU A 66 0.94 -3.19 -4.41
C LEU A 66 -0.57 -3.36 -4.57
N ARG A 67 -1.27 -3.66 -3.48
CA ARG A 67 -2.70 -3.98 -3.49
C ARG A 67 -3.44 -3.15 -2.48
N LEU A 68 -4.64 -2.71 -2.83
CA LEU A 68 -5.57 -2.05 -1.93
C LEU A 68 -6.68 -3.03 -1.55
N VAL A 69 -6.92 -3.16 -0.24
CA VAL A 69 -8.05 -3.90 0.32
C VAL A 69 -8.98 -2.87 0.96
N ALA A 70 -10.24 -2.87 0.52
CA ALA A 70 -11.30 -2.08 1.14
C ALA A 70 -12.31 -3.02 1.83
N PRO A 71 -12.88 -2.60 2.97
CA PRO A 71 -14.00 -3.31 3.57
C PRO A 71 -15.19 -3.27 2.61
N SER A 72 -15.79 -4.44 2.39
CA SER A 72 -16.99 -4.68 1.60
C SER A 72 -18.22 -4.00 2.18
#